data_AF-A0A535H9U1-F1
#
_entry.id   AF-A0A535H9U1-F1
#
_cell.length_a   1.000
_cell.length_b   1.000
_cell.length_c   1.000
_cell.angle_alpha   90.00
_cell.angle_beta   90.00
_cell.angle_gamma   90.00
#
_symmetry.space_group_name_H-M   'P 1'
#
loop_
_entity.id
_entity.type
_entity.pdbx_description
1 polymer ?
#
loop_
_entity_poly.entity_id
_entity_poly.type
_entity_poly.pdbx_seq_one_letter_code
_entity_poly.pdbx_strand_id
1 'polypeptide(L)'
;MATTQHPVSSANSPRNLSYRMVFSRLFRSIFIGIAITLLLTAIELAMIWFFNPINILGDKRADTFSILVALPMHLPLLLLIPFVELVAAALVAFLAARPLALRAYLRDVQKEQEAYRKTYTQLDSLAQTYKTPVTYFEHTPDPQLPGFGQTVSLLDLVELPQEISLLLEGAAGTGKTLTLEQYRFFALQQRKALLRGQNSIPVYLPLKNYSAFIKSHNEAHAFSTEHNHPDDQAAISEASVQPVTLLDFIYEGDLEGTRHLRPYLNKLIQQGRILFLCDGLDEVDQRYRAAVGRELAEMLLMTQNRFIITCREGYHRGLPELEQLVNEGHLNWAIIYPLQLEQVREFVEEYIEAQGDHWQHTAGQIMQVLLATRLRYLCGNPLMLFSFLEIIDKIGIERGKKLDTRGRLLREYVAQLIQREQRRPEWKKAAPSQSDVLQLLGRLAWTVRWTNDIYCIQLPAAQRKMGVKDYIEHCAGGLLEWLKDHPAPGPSPT
;
A
#
# COMPACT_ATOMS: atom_id res chain seq x y z
N MET A 1 34.70 40.05 -1.92
CA MET A 1 34.24 40.24 -0.52
C MET A 1 32.77 40.60 -0.56
N ALA A 2 31.98 39.96 0.32
CA ALA A 2 30.52 40.10 0.52
C ALA A 2 29.60 39.61 -0.62
N THR A 3 29.38 38.30 -0.67
CA THR A 3 28.20 37.67 -1.29
C THR A 3 27.02 37.81 -0.34
N THR A 4 26.08 38.70 -0.65
CA THR A 4 24.75 38.73 -0.07
C THR A 4 23.96 37.51 -0.55
N GLN A 5 23.89 36.48 0.29
CA GLN A 5 22.97 35.37 0.14
C GLN A 5 21.54 35.88 0.33
N HIS A 6 20.73 35.85 -0.72
CA HIS A 6 19.28 35.92 -0.57
C HIS A 6 18.78 34.59 0.01
N PRO A 7 17.94 34.61 1.05
CA PRO A 7 17.39 33.40 1.63
C PRO A 7 16.41 32.77 0.64
N VAL A 8 16.74 31.56 0.17
CA VAL A 8 15.80 30.67 -0.51
C VAL A 8 14.61 30.46 0.42
N SER A 9 13.41 30.79 -0.05
CA SER A 9 12.17 30.73 0.71
C SER A 9 11.92 29.32 1.26
N SER A 10 12.21 29.13 2.55
CA SER A 10 12.08 27.89 3.31
C SER A 10 10.63 27.60 3.74
N ALA A 11 9.67 27.79 2.84
CA ALA A 11 8.25 27.75 3.21
C ALA A 11 7.79 26.33 3.63
N ASN A 12 8.36 25.26 3.04
CA ASN A 12 7.89 23.89 3.24
C ASN A 12 9.02 22.90 3.62
N SER A 13 9.83 23.22 4.64
CA SER A 13 10.72 22.21 5.24
C SER A 13 9.89 21.18 6.03
N PRO A 14 10.20 19.86 5.98
CA PRO A 14 9.54 18.83 6.80
C PRO A 14 9.61 19.12 8.31
N ARG A 15 10.56 19.95 8.76
CA ARG A 15 10.62 20.46 10.14
C ARG A 15 9.47 21.42 10.48
N ASN A 16 9.06 22.29 9.55
CA ASN A 16 7.95 23.22 9.73
C ASN A 16 6.59 22.50 9.75
N LEU A 17 6.45 21.44 8.94
CA LEU A 17 5.27 20.56 8.96
C LEU A 17 5.15 19.80 10.29
N SER A 18 6.27 19.29 10.82
CA SER A 18 6.30 18.59 12.10
C SER A 18 5.91 19.49 13.28
N TYR A 19 6.43 20.73 13.33
CA TYR A 19 6.11 21.68 14.39
C TYR A 19 4.62 22.08 14.40
N ARG A 20 4.05 22.36 13.22
CA ARG A 20 2.60 22.63 13.07
C ARG A 20 1.74 21.45 13.54
N MET A 21 2.17 20.22 13.29
CA MET A 21 1.44 19.02 13.73
C MET A 21 1.53 18.79 15.25
N VAL A 22 2.67 19.06 15.90
CA VAL A 22 2.79 18.95 17.37
C VAL A 22 1.90 19.98 18.07
N PHE A 23 1.87 21.21 17.57
CA PHE A 23 1.00 22.26 18.10
C PHE A 23 -0.48 21.92 17.94
N SER A 24 -0.88 21.40 16.77
CA SER A 24 -2.24 20.89 16.52
C SER A 24 -2.64 19.77 17.49
N ARG A 25 -1.70 18.88 17.83
CA ARG A 25 -1.95 17.79 18.79
C ARG A 25 -2.20 18.32 20.20
N LEU A 26 -1.38 19.26 20.67
CA LEU A 26 -1.55 19.89 21.98
C LEU A 26 -2.90 20.60 22.08
N PHE A 27 -3.26 21.38 21.06
CA PHE A 27 -4.54 22.08 21.03
C PHE A 27 -5.73 21.11 21.03
N ARG A 28 -5.66 20.03 20.25
CA ARG A 28 -6.71 19.00 20.21
C ARG A 28 -6.81 18.22 21.52
N SER A 29 -5.70 17.90 22.18
CA SER A 29 -5.74 17.23 23.50
C SER A 29 -6.30 18.14 24.59
N ILE A 30 -6.02 19.44 24.54
CA ILE A 30 -6.60 20.41 25.47
C ILE A 30 -8.11 20.51 25.25
N PHE A 31 -8.58 20.60 24.00
CA PHE A 31 -10.01 20.67 23.70
C PHE A 31 -10.77 19.40 24.13
N ILE A 32 -10.17 18.22 23.90
CA ILE A 32 -10.72 16.94 24.40
C ILE A 32 -10.72 16.93 25.93
N GLY A 33 -9.66 17.42 26.57
CA GLY A 33 -9.58 17.59 28.02
C GLY A 33 -10.72 18.45 28.55
N ILE A 34 -10.94 19.63 27.96
CA ILE A 34 -12.03 20.55 28.31
C ILE A 34 -13.39 19.85 28.22
N ALA A 35 -13.65 19.14 27.12
CA ALA A 35 -14.92 18.43 26.93
C ALA A 35 -15.15 17.33 27.99
N ILE A 36 -14.10 16.57 28.33
CA ILE A 36 -14.17 15.53 29.37
C ILE A 36 -14.37 16.15 30.75
N THR A 37 -13.65 17.21 31.10
CA THR A 37 -13.81 17.93 32.37
C THR A 37 -15.20 18.53 32.51
N LEU A 38 -15.74 19.13 31.44
CA LEU A 38 -17.12 19.63 31.45
C LEU A 38 -18.14 18.51 31.71
N LEU A 39 -17.91 17.32 31.14
CA LEU A 39 -18.76 16.16 31.39
C LEU A 39 -18.62 15.64 32.84
N LEU A 40 -17.40 15.50 33.35
CA LEU A 40 -17.13 15.04 34.72
C LEU A 40 -17.72 16.01 35.75
N THR A 41 -17.45 17.31 35.61
CA THR A 41 -18.04 18.34 36.48
C THR A 41 -19.56 18.35 36.44
N ALA A 42 -20.19 18.13 35.28
CA ALA A 42 -21.65 17.99 35.18
C ALA A 42 -22.17 16.75 35.92
N ILE A 43 -21.44 15.64 35.87
CA ILE A 43 -21.77 14.42 36.61
C ILE A 43 -21.59 14.63 38.12
N GLU A 44 -20.52 15.28 38.56
CA GLU A 44 -20.28 15.62 39.97
C GLU A 44 -21.37 16.53 40.53
N LEU A 45 -21.74 17.58 39.80
CA LEU A 45 -22.86 18.47 40.15
C LEU A 45 -24.19 17.69 40.24
N ALA A 46 -24.44 16.76 39.32
CA ALA A 46 -25.62 15.90 39.36
C ALA A 46 -25.61 14.94 40.56
N MET A 47 -24.43 14.40 40.93
CA MET A 47 -24.29 13.56 42.12
C MET A 47 -24.51 14.34 43.41
N ILE A 48 -23.95 15.55 43.53
CA ILE A 48 -24.17 16.43 44.69
C ILE A 48 -25.67 16.76 44.83
N TRP A 49 -26.33 17.02 43.70
CA TRP A 49 -27.77 17.28 43.66
C TRP A 49 -28.61 16.06 44.08
N PHE A 50 -28.21 14.83 43.68
CA PHE A 50 -28.97 13.61 43.97
C PHE A 50 -28.72 13.03 45.38
N PHE A 51 -27.47 13.06 45.86
CA PHE A 51 -27.07 12.39 47.10
C PHE A 51 -27.00 13.31 48.32
N ASN A 52 -26.95 14.65 48.16
CA ASN A 52 -26.86 15.55 49.31
C ASN A 52 -27.69 16.85 49.19
N PRO A 53 -29.02 16.76 48.94
CA PRO A 53 -29.86 17.93 48.75
C PRO A 53 -30.09 18.77 50.02
N ILE A 54 -29.88 18.24 51.23
CA ILE A 54 -30.31 18.89 52.48
C ILE A 54 -29.14 19.52 53.24
N ASN A 55 -27.94 18.90 53.29
CA ASN A 55 -26.83 19.44 54.08
C ASN A 55 -26.02 20.55 53.37
N ILE A 56 -26.01 20.58 52.04
CA ILE A 56 -25.20 21.55 51.26
C ILE A 56 -26.06 22.63 50.60
N LEU A 57 -27.28 22.30 50.19
CA LEU A 57 -28.15 23.17 49.39
C LEU A 57 -29.25 23.88 50.19
N GLY A 58 -29.43 23.52 51.46
CA GLY A 58 -30.43 24.11 52.36
C GLY A 58 -31.87 23.72 52.02
N ASP A 59 -32.79 23.98 52.94
CA ASP A 59 -34.18 23.50 52.91
C ASP A 59 -35.06 24.13 51.79
N LYS A 60 -34.53 25.13 51.06
CA LYS A 60 -35.27 25.91 50.06
C LYS A 60 -34.96 25.44 48.64
N ARG A 61 -35.77 24.50 48.14
CA ARG A 61 -35.70 23.93 46.79
C ARG A 61 -35.80 24.94 45.63
N ALA A 62 -36.21 26.18 45.86
CA ALA A 62 -36.44 27.19 44.81
C ALA A 62 -35.16 27.85 44.26
N ASP A 63 -34.08 27.95 45.06
CA ASP A 63 -32.84 28.65 44.67
C ASP A 63 -31.63 27.73 44.47
N THR A 64 -31.88 26.42 44.43
CA THR A 64 -30.87 25.34 44.39
C THR A 64 -29.82 25.52 43.28
N PHE A 65 -30.24 26.00 42.11
CA PHE A 65 -29.35 26.21 40.96
C PHE A 65 -28.42 27.41 41.14
N SER A 66 -28.94 28.51 41.72
CA SER A 66 -28.18 29.71 42.03
C SER A 66 -27.13 29.47 43.11
N ILE A 67 -27.45 28.61 44.10
CA ILE A 67 -26.54 28.20 45.17
C ILE A 67 -25.41 27.30 44.64
N LEU A 68 -25.71 26.37 43.72
CA LEU A 68 -24.71 25.55 43.04
C LEU A 68 -23.73 26.39 42.20
N VAL A 69 -24.22 27.43 41.53
CA VAL A 69 -23.39 28.34 40.73
C VAL A 69 -22.55 29.28 41.61
N ALA A 70 -23.01 29.62 42.81
CA ALA A 70 -22.30 30.49 43.77
C ALA A 70 -21.26 29.75 44.63
N LEU A 71 -21.37 28.43 44.76
CA LEU A 71 -20.49 27.56 45.55
C LEU A 71 -18.97 27.75 45.30
N PRO A 72 -18.49 27.91 44.04
CA PRO A 72 -17.08 28.16 43.76
C PRO A 72 -16.56 29.51 44.25
N MET A 73 -17.43 30.53 44.37
CA MET A 73 -17.06 31.86 44.88
C MET A 73 -16.84 31.84 46.40
N HIS A 74 -17.52 30.95 47.11
CA HIS A 74 -17.42 30.82 48.56
C HIS A 74 -16.36 29.82 49.01
N LEU A 75 -15.99 28.87 48.15
CA LEU A 75 -14.95 27.88 48.41
C LEU A 75 -14.01 27.75 47.19
N PRO A 76 -13.04 28.66 46.99
CA PRO A 76 -12.20 28.68 45.79
C PRO A 76 -11.36 27.42 45.60
N LEU A 77 -11.12 26.65 46.67
CA LEU A 77 -10.49 25.33 46.61
C LEU A 77 -11.29 24.30 45.80
N LEU A 78 -12.62 24.45 45.66
CA LEU A 78 -13.43 23.58 44.81
C LEU A 78 -13.07 23.73 43.32
N LEU A 79 -12.51 24.86 42.89
CA LEU A 79 -12.04 25.07 41.51
C LEU A 79 -10.74 24.31 41.20
N LEU A 80 -10.01 23.81 42.20
CA LEU A 80 -8.85 22.95 41.96
C LEU A 80 -9.24 21.58 41.43
N ILE A 81 -10.40 21.05 41.81
CA ILE A 81 -10.90 19.76 41.33
C ILE A 81 -11.04 19.74 39.79
N PRO A 82 -11.83 20.63 39.14
CA PRO A 82 -11.96 20.65 37.69
C PRO A 82 -10.64 21.01 37.00
N PHE A 83 -9.77 21.80 37.64
CA PHE A 83 -8.45 22.10 37.08
C PHE A 83 -7.55 20.85 37.04
N VAL A 84 -7.49 20.08 38.13
CA VAL A 84 -6.74 18.81 38.19
C VAL A 84 -7.32 17.80 37.20
N GLU A 85 -8.64 17.69 37.10
CA GLU A 85 -9.30 16.85 36.10
C GLU A 85 -8.95 17.26 34.68
N LEU A 86 -8.92 18.57 34.38
CA LEU A 86 -8.53 19.09 33.07
C LEU A 86 -7.09 18.71 32.71
N VAL A 87 -6.16 18.93 33.63
CA VAL A 87 -4.74 18.58 33.42
C VAL A 87 -4.59 17.07 33.23
N ALA A 88 -5.24 16.27 34.08
CA ALA A 88 -5.22 14.81 33.99
C ALA A 88 -5.84 14.31 32.67
N ALA A 89 -7.02 14.80 32.30
CA ALA A 89 -7.72 14.41 31.07
C ALA A 89 -6.93 14.84 29.82
N ALA A 90 -6.37 16.05 29.80
CA ALA A 90 -5.53 16.53 28.70
C ALA A 90 -4.25 15.69 28.57
N LEU A 91 -3.60 15.34 29.69
CA LEU A 91 -2.41 14.47 29.70
C LEU A 91 -2.74 13.06 29.19
N VAL A 92 -3.83 12.45 29.68
CA VAL A 92 -4.31 11.14 29.22
C VAL A 92 -4.64 11.18 27.73
N ALA A 93 -5.35 12.21 27.26
CA ALA A 93 -5.67 12.39 25.84
C ALA A 93 -4.41 12.54 24.99
N PHE A 94 -3.41 13.29 25.46
CA PHE A 94 -2.14 13.48 24.78
C PHE A 94 -1.34 12.17 24.65
N LEU A 95 -1.26 11.39 25.74
CA LEU A 95 -0.60 10.09 25.75
C LEU A 95 -1.35 9.06 24.89
N ALA A 96 -2.68 9.08 24.90
CA ALA A 96 -3.52 8.20 24.10
C ALA A 96 -3.55 8.56 22.60
N ALA A 97 -3.20 9.80 22.22
CA ALA A 97 -3.27 10.26 20.83
C ALA A 97 -2.44 9.40 19.86
N ARG A 98 -1.21 9.00 20.26
CA ARG A 98 -0.34 8.15 19.44
C ARG A 98 -0.89 6.72 19.26
N PRO A 99 -1.19 5.95 20.32
CA PRO A 99 -1.71 4.60 20.15
C PRO A 99 -3.08 4.59 19.47
N LEU A 100 -3.93 5.60 19.68
CA LEU A 100 -5.20 5.72 18.96
C LEU A 100 -5.01 6.00 17.47
N ALA A 101 -4.06 6.87 17.10
CA ALA A 101 -3.73 7.13 15.70
C ALA A 101 -3.16 5.89 15.01
N LEU A 102 -2.25 5.16 15.68
CA LEU A 102 -1.75 3.88 15.19
C LEU A 102 -2.88 2.85 15.05
N ARG A 103 -3.79 2.76 16.01
CA ARG A 103 -4.94 1.86 15.92
C ARG A 103 -5.88 2.23 14.77
N ALA A 104 -6.07 3.53 14.50
CA ALA A 104 -6.83 4.01 13.35
C ALA A 104 -6.15 3.68 12.03
N TYR A 105 -4.82 3.86 11.94
CA TYR A 105 -4.01 3.42 10.80
C TYR A 105 -4.21 1.93 10.53
N LEU A 106 -3.97 1.08 11.53
CA LEU A 106 -4.10 -0.38 11.39
C LEU A 106 -5.53 -0.80 10.99
N ARG A 107 -6.55 -0.09 11.45
CA ARG A 107 -7.94 -0.34 11.06
C ARG A 107 -8.22 0.02 9.60
N ASP A 108 -7.74 1.17 9.14
CA ASP A 108 -7.94 1.61 7.76
C ASP A 108 -7.17 0.70 6.78
N VAL A 109 -5.92 0.33 7.09
CA VAL A 109 -5.13 -0.62 6.29
C VAL A 109 -5.77 -2.01 6.28
N GLN A 110 -6.32 -2.49 7.41
CA GLN A 110 -7.02 -3.78 7.42
C GLN A 110 -8.26 -3.76 6.49
N LYS A 111 -9.02 -2.66 6.48
CA LYS A 111 -10.18 -2.55 5.58
C LYS A 111 -9.76 -2.56 4.12
N GLU A 112 -8.70 -1.86 3.78
CA GLU A 112 -8.12 -1.88 2.43
C GLU A 112 -7.67 -3.29 2.06
N GLN A 113 -6.98 -3.99 2.95
CA GLN A 113 -6.57 -5.36 2.74
C GLN A 113 -7.76 -6.31 2.56
N GLU A 114 -8.83 -6.15 3.35
CA GLU A 114 -10.08 -6.91 3.18
C GLU A 114 -10.78 -6.57 1.85
N ALA A 115 -10.73 -5.31 1.40
CA ALA A 115 -11.27 -4.89 0.11
C ALA A 115 -10.44 -5.45 -1.05
N TYR A 116 -9.11 -5.35 -0.98
CA TYR A 116 -8.19 -6.00 -1.91
C TYR A 116 -8.45 -7.50 -1.95
N ARG A 117 -8.64 -8.12 -0.78
CA ARG A 117 -8.93 -9.54 -0.68
C ARG A 117 -10.24 -9.90 -1.37
N LYS A 118 -11.30 -9.10 -1.18
CA LYS A 118 -12.59 -9.32 -1.84
C LYS A 118 -12.55 -9.08 -3.34
N THR A 119 -11.74 -8.14 -3.82
CA THR A 119 -11.74 -7.71 -5.23
C THR A 119 -10.79 -8.53 -6.08
N TYR A 120 -9.56 -8.74 -5.61
CA TYR A 120 -8.47 -9.35 -6.38
C TYR A 120 -8.14 -10.76 -5.94
N THR A 121 -8.45 -11.11 -4.69
CA THR A 121 -8.18 -12.43 -4.14
C THR A 121 -9.45 -13.06 -3.57
N GLN A 122 -10.58 -12.90 -4.29
CA GLN A 122 -11.85 -13.64 -4.06
C GLN A 122 -11.71 -15.16 -4.27
N LEU A 123 -10.46 -15.57 -4.36
CA LEU A 123 -9.88 -16.87 -4.14
C LEU A 123 -9.83 -17.16 -2.66
N ASP A 124 -10.73 -18.03 -2.21
CA ASP A 124 -10.60 -18.73 -0.95
C ASP A 124 -9.25 -19.50 -0.83
N SER A 125 -8.46 -19.57 -1.90
CA SER A 125 -7.12 -20.18 -2.01
C SER A 125 -5.92 -19.28 -1.66
N LEU A 126 -6.10 -18.07 -1.12
CA LEU A 126 -4.97 -17.38 -0.45
C LEU A 126 -4.41 -18.21 0.72
N ALA A 127 -5.24 -19.13 1.23
CA ALA A 127 -4.88 -20.22 2.13
C ALA A 127 -4.10 -21.38 1.44
N GLN A 128 -3.70 -21.26 0.17
CA GLN A 128 -3.05 -22.31 -0.65
C GLN A 128 -1.84 -21.83 -1.48
N THR A 129 -1.40 -20.58 -1.33
CA THR A 129 -0.08 -20.11 -1.84
C THR A 129 1.12 -20.69 -1.05
N TYR A 130 0.99 -21.87 -0.42
CA TYR A 130 1.68 -22.22 0.84
C TYR A 130 3.10 -22.76 0.67
N LYS A 131 3.57 -23.04 -0.55
CA LYS A 131 4.89 -23.66 -0.77
C LYS A 131 5.56 -23.19 -2.05
N THR A 132 5.36 -21.93 -2.45
CA THR A 132 6.17 -21.41 -3.57
C THR A 132 7.63 -21.37 -3.09
N PRO A 133 8.53 -22.14 -3.72
CA PRO A 133 9.92 -22.17 -3.31
C PRO A 133 10.54 -20.81 -3.63
N VAL A 134 11.22 -20.27 -2.64
CA VAL A 134 12.07 -19.10 -2.77
C VAL A 134 13.47 -19.57 -2.52
N THR A 135 14.37 -19.27 -3.45
CA THR A 135 15.79 -19.45 -3.16
C THR A 135 16.25 -18.20 -2.44
N TYR A 136 16.53 -18.36 -1.16
CA TYR A 136 16.99 -17.33 -0.25
C TYR A 136 18.51 -17.40 -0.11
N PHE A 137 19.16 -16.25 -0.29
CA PHE A 137 20.60 -16.10 -0.17
C PHE A 137 20.89 -15.24 1.06
N GLU A 138 21.37 -15.88 2.12
CA GLU A 138 21.79 -15.22 3.34
C GLU A 138 23.28 -14.89 3.25
N HIS A 139 23.63 -13.60 3.21
CA HIS A 139 25.00 -13.09 3.06
C HIS A 139 25.68 -13.66 1.80
N THR A 140 25.98 -12.81 0.82
CA THR A 140 26.71 -13.20 -0.40
C THR A 140 28.21 -12.93 -0.28
N PRO A 141 29.04 -13.81 0.36
CA PRO A 141 30.45 -13.79 0.07
C PRO A 141 30.62 -14.57 -1.25
N ASP A 142 30.83 -13.81 -2.33
CA ASP A 142 31.32 -14.29 -3.62
C ASP A 142 30.27 -14.86 -4.63
N PRO A 143 29.96 -14.12 -5.72
CA PRO A 143 29.04 -14.56 -6.78
C PRO A 143 29.57 -15.75 -7.63
N GLN A 144 30.78 -16.26 -7.37
CA GLN A 144 31.38 -17.36 -8.13
C GLN A 144 31.24 -18.76 -7.49
N LEU A 145 30.65 -18.88 -6.29
CA LEU A 145 30.45 -20.18 -5.64
C LEU A 145 29.03 -20.74 -5.91
N PRO A 146 28.87 -21.77 -6.76
CA PRO A 146 27.58 -22.42 -6.95
C PRO A 146 27.21 -23.23 -5.70
N GLY A 147 26.20 -22.78 -4.93
CA GLY A 147 25.61 -23.62 -3.87
C GLY A 147 25.02 -22.98 -2.62
N PHE A 148 24.96 -21.65 -2.47
CA PHE A 148 24.53 -21.00 -1.21
C PHE A 148 23.10 -20.44 -1.20
N GLY A 149 22.15 -21.12 -1.83
CA GLY A 149 20.73 -20.76 -1.77
C GLY A 149 19.93 -21.75 -0.91
N GLN A 150 19.37 -21.31 0.20
CA GLN A 150 18.41 -22.12 0.96
C GLN A 150 17.05 -22.04 0.26
N THR A 151 16.43 -23.19 -0.02
CA THR A 151 15.05 -23.21 -0.53
C THR A 151 14.11 -23.07 0.66
N VAL A 152 13.42 -21.93 0.74
CA VAL A 152 12.51 -21.55 1.81
C VAL A 152 11.13 -21.31 1.19
N SER A 153 10.03 -21.65 1.86
CA SER A 153 8.70 -21.27 1.36
C SER A 153 8.51 -19.75 1.43
N LEU A 154 7.74 -19.15 0.52
CA LEU A 154 7.29 -17.76 0.67
C LEU A 154 6.66 -17.49 2.05
N LEU A 155 5.96 -18.47 2.61
CA LEU A 155 5.35 -18.36 3.94
C LEU A 155 6.43 -18.29 5.02
N ASP A 156 7.38 -19.21 4.98
CA ASP A 156 8.50 -19.25 5.93
C ASP A 156 9.34 -17.97 5.84
N LEU A 157 9.53 -17.42 4.63
CA LEU A 157 10.22 -16.15 4.42
C LEU A 157 9.54 -14.98 5.16
N VAL A 158 8.21 -15.00 5.26
CA VAL A 158 7.43 -13.99 5.99
C VAL A 158 7.48 -14.20 7.51
N GLU A 159 7.56 -15.45 7.96
CA GLU A 159 7.58 -15.82 9.37
C GLU A 159 8.97 -15.70 10.01
N LEU A 160 10.05 -15.79 9.22
CA LEU A 160 11.41 -15.64 9.71
C LEU A 160 11.60 -14.25 10.35
N PRO A 161 12.18 -14.17 11.57
CA PRO A 161 12.60 -12.92 12.18
C PRO A 161 13.78 -12.36 11.38
N GLN A 162 13.47 -11.73 10.25
CA GLN A 162 14.46 -11.08 9.42
C GLN A 162 14.89 -9.79 10.12
N GLU A 163 16.14 -9.70 10.55
CA GLU A 163 16.70 -8.44 11.09
C GLU A 163 17.15 -7.51 9.95
N ILE A 164 17.41 -8.09 8.78
CA ILE A 164 17.93 -7.41 7.59
C ILE A 164 16.79 -7.15 6.59
N SER A 165 16.95 -6.12 5.76
CA SER A 165 16.06 -5.83 4.62
C SER A 165 16.16 -6.92 3.55
N LEU A 166 15.15 -7.02 2.69
CA LEU A 166 15.02 -8.07 1.68
C LEU A 166 14.76 -7.48 0.28
N LEU A 167 15.50 -7.98 -0.72
CA LEU A 167 15.23 -7.81 -2.13
C LEU A 167 14.59 -9.09 -2.68
N LEU A 168 13.35 -8.99 -3.15
CA LEU A 168 12.57 -10.09 -3.70
C LEU A 168 12.46 -9.98 -5.23
N GLU A 169 13.10 -10.90 -5.92
CA GLU A 169 13.09 -10.97 -7.38
C GLU A 169 12.19 -12.07 -7.92
N GLY A 170 11.75 -11.89 -9.17
CA GLY A 170 11.05 -12.94 -9.91
C GLY A 170 10.39 -12.41 -11.17
N ALA A 171 9.99 -13.31 -12.05
CA ALA A 171 9.28 -12.95 -13.27
C ALA A 171 7.92 -12.26 -12.99
N ALA A 172 7.32 -11.64 -14.00
CA ALA A 172 5.97 -11.10 -13.87
C ALA A 172 4.96 -12.23 -13.60
N GLY A 173 4.08 -12.07 -12.60
CA GLY A 173 3.08 -13.08 -12.23
C GLY A 173 3.57 -14.18 -11.28
N THR A 174 4.80 -14.08 -10.74
CA THR A 174 5.30 -15.04 -9.74
C THR A 174 4.74 -14.84 -8.33
N GLY A 175 4.02 -13.75 -8.07
CA GLY A 175 3.40 -13.49 -6.78
C GLY A 175 4.13 -12.50 -5.87
N LYS A 176 5.12 -11.74 -6.38
CA LYS A 176 5.87 -10.73 -5.57
C LYS A 176 4.96 -9.76 -4.79
N THR A 177 4.00 -9.13 -5.47
CA THR A 177 3.02 -8.23 -4.82
C THR A 177 2.17 -8.98 -3.79
N LEU A 178 1.81 -10.23 -4.07
CA LEU A 178 1.05 -11.07 -3.14
C LEU A 178 1.87 -11.37 -1.87
N THR A 179 3.18 -11.56 -2.00
CA THR A 179 4.10 -11.71 -0.87
C THR A 179 4.12 -10.47 0.02
N LEU A 180 4.18 -9.27 -0.57
CA LEU A 180 4.09 -8.03 0.21
C LEU A 180 2.77 -7.90 0.96
N GLU A 181 1.67 -8.30 0.32
CA GLU A 181 0.35 -8.33 0.97
C GLU A 181 0.30 -9.34 2.12
N GLN A 182 0.99 -10.47 2.00
CA GLN A 182 1.14 -11.42 3.10
C GLN A 182 1.97 -10.83 4.26
N TYR A 183 3.12 -10.19 4.00
CA TYR A 183 3.86 -9.46 5.02
C TYR A 183 2.97 -8.46 5.77
N ARG A 184 2.17 -7.69 5.02
CA ARG A 184 1.19 -6.75 5.58
C ARG A 184 0.16 -7.48 6.45
N PHE A 185 -0.39 -8.60 5.96
CA PHE A 185 -1.36 -9.41 6.69
C PHE A 185 -0.84 -9.91 8.04
N PHE A 186 0.31 -10.59 8.04
CA PHE A 186 0.90 -11.19 9.25
C PHE A 186 1.27 -10.13 10.28
N ALA A 187 1.86 -9.00 9.83
CA ALA A 187 2.13 -7.87 10.71
C ALA A 187 0.84 -7.35 11.37
N LEU A 188 -0.26 -7.23 10.62
CA LEU A 188 -1.55 -6.77 11.13
C LEU A 188 -2.24 -7.75 12.08
N GLN A 189 -1.90 -9.05 12.07
CA GLN A 189 -2.37 -9.99 13.09
C GLN A 189 -1.76 -9.69 14.46
N GLN A 190 -0.51 -9.22 14.49
CA GLN A 190 0.24 -8.92 15.72
C GLN A 190 0.00 -7.50 16.26
N ARG A 191 -1.26 -7.04 16.27
CA ARG A 191 -1.61 -5.64 16.61
C ARG A 191 -1.07 -5.16 17.94
N LYS A 192 -1.10 -6.03 18.96
CA LYS A 192 -0.62 -5.67 20.31
C LYS A 192 0.88 -5.39 20.29
N ALA A 193 1.66 -6.20 19.56
CA ALA A 193 3.11 -6.01 19.40
C ALA A 193 3.43 -4.72 18.63
N LEU A 194 2.68 -4.43 17.56
CA LEU A 194 2.79 -3.17 16.81
C LEU A 194 2.49 -1.93 17.68
N LEU A 195 1.43 -1.97 18.48
CA LEU A 195 1.05 -0.85 19.35
C LEU A 195 2.04 -0.64 20.51
N ARG A 196 2.58 -1.73 21.07
CA ARG A 196 3.64 -1.68 22.10
C ARG A 196 5.01 -1.28 21.56
N GLY A 197 5.19 -1.37 20.24
CA GLY A 197 6.45 -1.06 19.58
C GLY A 197 7.51 -2.15 19.64
N GLN A 198 7.06 -3.40 19.77
CA GLN A 198 7.90 -4.57 19.63
C GLN A 198 8.16 -4.90 18.15
N ASN A 199 7.24 -4.52 17.26
CA ASN A 199 7.33 -4.81 15.83
C ASN A 199 7.26 -3.52 14.98
N SER A 200 7.82 -3.61 13.78
CA SER A 200 7.78 -2.57 12.76
C SER A 200 6.42 -2.48 12.08
N ILE A 201 5.99 -1.25 11.80
CA ILE A 201 4.70 -0.94 11.19
C ILE A 201 4.82 -1.08 9.67
N PRO A 202 4.04 -1.97 9.02
CA PRO A 202 4.10 -2.12 7.57
C PRO A 202 3.50 -0.89 6.88
N VAL A 203 4.22 -0.31 5.93
CA VAL A 203 3.78 0.77 5.05
C VAL A 203 3.93 0.29 3.62
N TYR A 204 2.80 0.11 2.92
CA TYR A 204 2.78 -0.32 1.53
C TYR A 204 3.05 0.85 0.60
N LEU A 205 4.06 0.70 -0.27
CA LEU A 205 4.56 1.73 -1.16
C LEU A 205 4.59 1.19 -2.60
N PRO A 206 3.52 1.42 -3.39
CA PRO A 206 3.55 1.12 -4.81
C PRO A 206 4.50 2.10 -5.52
N LEU A 207 5.68 1.62 -5.94
CA LEU A 207 6.72 2.47 -6.54
C LEU A 207 6.29 3.06 -7.88
N LYS A 208 5.35 2.40 -8.57
CA LYS A 208 4.63 2.96 -9.72
C LYS A 208 3.97 4.32 -9.40
N ASN A 209 3.27 4.42 -8.28
CA ASN A 209 2.59 5.65 -7.88
C ASN A 209 3.61 6.71 -7.46
N TYR A 210 4.71 6.29 -6.83
CA TYR A 210 5.79 7.20 -6.50
C TYR A 210 6.46 7.77 -7.77
N SER A 211 6.72 6.94 -8.77
CA SER A 211 7.23 7.38 -10.06
C SER A 211 6.34 8.44 -10.71
N ALA A 212 5.03 8.26 -10.64
CA ALA A 212 4.09 9.25 -11.16
C ALA A 212 4.04 10.53 -10.34
N PHE A 213 4.18 10.42 -9.02
CA PHE A 213 4.29 11.58 -8.13
C PHE A 213 5.53 12.42 -8.43
N ILE A 214 6.69 11.79 -8.70
CA ILE A 214 7.89 12.50 -9.16
C ILE A 214 7.60 13.22 -10.49
N LYS A 215 6.97 12.53 -11.44
CA LYS A 215 6.64 13.08 -12.76
C LYS A 215 5.76 14.33 -12.65
N SER A 216 4.68 14.28 -11.86
CA SER A 216 3.76 15.42 -11.71
C SER A 216 4.43 16.63 -11.05
N HIS A 217 5.33 16.42 -10.10
CA HIS A 217 6.08 17.52 -9.47
C HIS A 217 7.10 18.15 -10.41
N ASN A 218 7.81 17.33 -11.18
CA ASN A 218 8.78 17.82 -12.16
C ASN A 218 8.09 18.59 -13.31
N GLU A 219 6.93 18.13 -13.76
CA GLU A 219 6.13 18.85 -14.77
C GLU A 219 5.60 20.19 -14.23
N ALA A 220 5.07 20.22 -13.00
CA ALA A 220 4.65 21.47 -12.36
C ALA A 220 5.81 22.47 -12.16
N HIS A 221 7.02 21.97 -11.91
CA HIS A 221 8.22 22.80 -11.83
C HIS A 221 8.65 23.35 -13.19
N ALA A 222 8.52 22.58 -14.28
CA ALA A 222 8.81 23.05 -15.63
C ALA A 222 7.90 24.24 -16.03
N PHE A 223 6.60 24.14 -15.77
CA PHE A 223 5.65 25.23 -16.06
C PHE A 223 5.88 26.50 -15.22
N SER A 224 6.54 26.40 -14.06
CA SER A 224 6.86 27.56 -13.22
C SER A 224 8.21 28.21 -13.56
N THR A 225 9.09 27.53 -14.32
CA THR A 225 10.40 28.07 -14.74
C THR A 225 10.39 28.74 -16.12
N GLU A 226 9.35 28.55 -16.93
CA GLU A 226 9.18 29.22 -18.24
C GLU A 226 8.95 30.75 -18.16
N HIS A 227 8.99 31.36 -16.97
CA HIS A 227 8.95 32.82 -16.79
C HIS A 227 10.32 33.46 -16.48
N ASN A 228 11.42 32.70 -16.47
CA ASN A 228 12.77 33.24 -16.31
C ASN A 228 13.66 32.93 -17.52
N HIS A 229 14.23 34.01 -18.07
CA HIS A 229 15.14 34.19 -19.21
C HIS A 229 15.68 32.97 -20.03
N PRO A 230 15.78 33.08 -21.37
CA PRO A 230 16.09 31.96 -22.27
C PRO A 230 17.58 31.59 -22.44
N ASP A 231 18.52 32.15 -21.67
CA ASP A 231 19.96 32.02 -21.98
C ASP A 231 20.73 30.91 -21.23
N ASP A 232 20.10 30.16 -20.31
CA ASP A 232 20.80 29.12 -19.51
C ASP A 232 20.45 27.67 -19.89
N GLN A 233 20.01 27.41 -21.13
CA GLN A 233 19.53 26.09 -21.56
C GLN A 233 20.65 25.06 -21.88
N ALA A 234 21.93 25.43 -21.82
CA ALA A 234 23.03 24.54 -22.22
C ALA A 234 23.83 23.93 -21.06
N ALA A 235 23.53 24.24 -19.79
CA ALA A 235 24.29 23.75 -18.63
C ALA A 235 23.46 22.92 -17.63
N ILE A 236 22.21 22.57 -17.94
CA ILE A 236 21.39 21.66 -17.13
C ILE A 236 21.71 20.21 -17.52
N SER A 237 22.97 19.83 -17.36
CA SER A 237 23.44 18.45 -17.49
C SER A 237 23.26 17.72 -16.15
N GLU A 238 22.32 16.77 -16.14
CA GLU A 238 22.30 15.53 -15.35
C GLU A 238 22.26 15.57 -13.81
N ALA A 239 22.39 16.72 -13.14
CA ALA A 239 22.60 16.76 -11.68
C ALA A 239 21.41 17.16 -10.79
N SER A 240 20.22 17.49 -11.31
CA SER A 240 19.15 18.11 -10.48
C SER A 240 17.72 17.63 -10.74
N VAL A 241 17.49 16.31 -10.88
CA VAL A 241 16.18 15.77 -11.34
C VAL A 241 15.26 15.25 -10.21
N GLN A 242 15.58 15.40 -8.92
CA GLN A 242 14.62 15.07 -7.85
C GLN A 242 14.56 16.15 -6.76
N PRO A 243 13.63 17.11 -6.85
CA PRO A 243 13.30 18.00 -5.75
C PRO A 243 12.41 17.33 -4.67
N VAL A 244 12.00 16.07 -4.85
CA VAL A 244 10.98 15.40 -4.02
C VAL A 244 11.41 14.00 -3.61
N THR A 245 11.21 13.67 -2.33
CA THR A 245 11.63 12.40 -1.71
C THR A 245 10.46 11.42 -1.51
N LEU A 246 10.77 10.15 -1.25
CA LEU A 246 9.85 9.11 -0.84
C LEU A 246 9.09 9.50 0.45
N LEU A 247 9.74 10.25 1.35
CA LEU A 247 9.07 10.77 2.54
C LEU A 247 7.99 11.78 2.18
N ASP A 248 8.27 12.68 1.23
CA ASP A 248 7.29 13.64 0.73
C ASP A 248 6.11 12.91 0.08
N PHE A 249 6.37 11.83 -0.65
CA PHE A 249 5.31 10.97 -1.18
C PHE A 249 4.42 10.35 -0.10
N ILE A 250 4.97 9.94 1.05
CA ILE A 250 4.14 9.42 2.17
C ILE A 250 3.37 10.56 2.87
N TYR A 251 3.96 11.76 2.91
CA TYR A 251 3.37 12.94 3.53
C TYR A 251 2.25 13.58 2.69
N GLU A 252 2.37 13.55 1.38
CA GLU A 252 1.46 14.23 0.46
C GLU A 252 0.56 13.24 -0.29
N GLY A 253 1.13 12.10 -0.70
CA GLY A 253 0.44 11.07 -1.46
C GLY A 253 -0.75 10.46 -0.73
N ASP A 254 -1.78 10.11 -1.49
CA ASP A 254 -3.03 9.54 -0.97
C ASP A 254 -2.89 8.02 -0.75
N LEU A 255 -1.98 7.64 0.13
CA LEU A 255 -1.83 6.27 0.60
C LEU A 255 -2.82 6.01 1.74
N GLU A 256 -3.56 4.91 1.66
CA GLU A 256 -4.62 4.63 2.62
C GLU A 256 -4.11 4.52 4.06
N GLY A 257 -4.87 5.09 4.98
CA GLY A 257 -4.53 5.16 6.40
C GLY A 257 -3.34 6.08 6.76
N THR A 258 -2.43 6.41 5.84
CA THR A 258 -1.16 7.13 6.15
C THR A 258 -1.37 8.48 6.81
N ARG A 259 -2.50 9.15 6.56
CA ARG A 259 -2.94 10.37 7.27
C ARG A 259 -2.88 10.26 8.80
N HIS A 260 -3.12 9.07 9.35
CA HIS A 260 -3.05 8.80 10.79
C HIS A 260 -1.61 8.64 11.27
N LEU A 261 -0.72 8.20 10.38
CA LEU A 261 0.70 7.97 10.63
C LEU A 261 1.54 9.24 10.47
N ARG A 262 1.21 10.12 9.50
CA ARG A 262 1.95 11.36 9.16
C ARG A 262 2.44 12.18 10.38
N PRO A 263 1.63 12.44 11.43
CA PRO A 263 2.09 13.21 12.59
C PRO A 263 3.20 12.54 13.41
N TYR A 264 3.39 11.24 13.24
CA TYR A 264 4.32 10.41 13.98
C TYR A 264 5.41 9.80 13.09
N LEU A 265 5.31 9.95 11.77
CA LEU A 265 6.11 9.24 10.79
C LEU A 265 7.61 9.50 10.99
N ASN A 266 8.06 10.75 11.04
CA ASN A 266 9.47 11.09 11.30
C ASN A 266 10.01 10.43 12.58
N LYS A 267 9.21 10.46 13.67
CA LYS A 267 9.62 9.82 14.93
C LYS A 267 9.69 8.31 14.79
N LEU A 268 8.78 7.69 14.04
CA LEU A 268 8.77 6.24 13.83
C LEU A 268 9.96 5.81 12.95
N ILE A 269 10.29 6.58 11.91
CA ILE A 269 11.45 6.35 11.05
C ILE A 269 12.74 6.44 11.84
N GLN A 270 12.91 7.50 12.66
CA GLN A 270 14.07 7.64 13.54
C GLN A 270 14.21 6.51 14.56
N GLN A 271 13.10 5.88 14.94
CA GLN A 271 13.07 4.75 15.86
C GLN A 271 13.29 3.39 15.16
N GLY A 272 13.47 3.35 13.84
CA GLY A 272 13.55 2.09 13.08
C GLY A 272 12.24 1.29 13.07
N ARG A 273 11.11 1.96 13.32
CA ARG A 273 9.82 1.30 13.56
C ARG A 273 8.96 1.12 12.30
N ILE A 274 9.50 1.39 11.12
CA ILE A 274 8.78 1.22 9.86
C ILE A 274 9.32 0.01 9.11
N LEU A 275 8.40 -0.76 8.52
CA LEU A 275 8.68 -1.77 7.51
C LEU A 275 8.14 -1.24 6.18
N PHE A 276 9.01 -0.81 5.29
CA PHE A 276 8.68 -0.33 3.97
C PHE A 276 8.49 -1.52 3.02
N LEU A 277 7.28 -1.67 2.48
CA LEU A 277 6.92 -2.68 1.49
C LEU A 277 6.88 -2.00 0.12
N CYS A 278 8.02 -1.98 -0.56
CA CYS A 278 8.22 -1.29 -1.83
C CYS A 278 7.88 -2.23 -2.99
N ASP A 279 6.75 -1.99 -3.66
CA ASP A 279 6.30 -2.83 -4.77
C ASP A 279 6.70 -2.27 -6.14
N GLY A 280 7.43 -3.07 -6.91
CA GLY A 280 7.69 -2.84 -8.33
C GLY A 280 8.76 -1.82 -8.62
N LEU A 281 10.02 -2.06 -8.25
CA LEU A 281 11.13 -1.17 -8.63
C LEU A 281 11.33 -1.13 -10.16
N ASP A 282 11.03 -2.24 -10.84
CA ASP A 282 10.97 -2.29 -12.30
C ASP A 282 9.82 -1.46 -12.89
N GLU A 283 8.87 -1.02 -12.05
CA GLU A 283 7.75 -0.17 -12.42
C GLU A 283 8.03 1.34 -12.32
N VAL A 284 9.22 1.72 -11.87
CA VAL A 284 9.65 3.12 -11.88
C VAL A 284 10.10 3.51 -13.29
N ASP A 285 9.72 4.70 -13.76
CA ASP A 285 10.18 5.24 -15.04
C ASP A 285 11.72 5.21 -15.12
N GLN A 286 12.25 4.79 -16.26
CA GLN A 286 13.68 4.65 -16.50
C GLN A 286 14.46 5.93 -16.17
N ARG A 287 13.86 7.11 -16.38
CA ARG A 287 14.49 8.42 -16.10
C ARG A 287 14.77 8.64 -14.62
N TYR A 288 13.92 8.12 -13.73
CA TYR A 288 14.01 8.36 -12.28
C TYR A 288 14.59 7.16 -11.53
N ARG A 289 14.68 6.00 -12.17
CA ARG A 289 14.99 4.72 -11.53
C ARG A 289 16.31 4.71 -10.76
N ALA A 290 17.38 5.28 -11.33
CA ALA A 290 18.69 5.35 -10.66
C ALA A 290 18.62 6.19 -9.37
N ALA A 291 17.93 7.33 -9.44
CA ALA A 291 17.78 8.22 -8.28
C ALA A 291 16.89 7.59 -7.18
N VAL A 292 15.78 6.93 -7.56
CA VAL A 292 14.95 6.16 -6.61
C VAL A 292 15.72 5.00 -6.00
N GLY A 293 16.54 4.29 -6.79
CA GLY A 293 17.41 3.22 -6.29
C GLY A 293 18.40 3.73 -5.24
N ARG A 294 19.04 4.87 -5.52
CA ARG A 294 19.95 5.54 -4.58
C ARG A 294 19.24 5.99 -3.30
N GLU A 295 18.07 6.63 -3.43
CA GLU A 295 17.30 7.07 -2.27
C GLU A 295 16.93 5.88 -1.35
N LEU A 296 16.46 4.77 -1.92
CA LEU A 296 16.15 3.57 -1.15
C LEU A 296 17.39 3.01 -0.45
N ALA A 297 18.53 2.99 -1.13
CA ALA A 297 19.81 2.54 -0.57
C ALA A 297 20.27 3.45 0.59
N GLU A 298 20.20 4.77 0.41
CA GLU A 298 20.52 5.76 1.44
C GLU A 298 19.60 5.61 2.66
N MET A 299 18.29 5.46 2.46
CA MET A 299 17.36 5.27 3.57
C MET A 299 17.60 3.95 4.32
N LEU A 300 18.00 2.89 3.62
CA LEU A 300 18.34 1.61 4.21
C LEU A 300 19.59 1.71 5.10
N LEU A 301 20.63 2.43 4.65
CA LEU A 301 21.87 2.60 5.41
C LEU A 301 21.74 3.59 6.57
N MET A 302 20.99 4.68 6.36
CA MET A 302 20.88 5.78 7.32
C MET A 302 19.83 5.52 8.41
N THR A 303 18.94 4.55 8.21
CA THR A 303 17.85 4.29 9.15
C THR A 303 17.81 2.83 9.59
N GLN A 304 17.36 2.59 10.83
CA GLN A 304 17.10 1.23 11.32
C GLN A 304 15.76 0.66 10.82
N ASN A 305 15.15 1.28 9.79
CA ASN A 305 13.90 0.77 9.22
C ASN A 305 14.19 -0.40 8.29
N ARG A 306 13.21 -1.27 8.16
CA ARG A 306 13.32 -2.46 7.31
C ARG A 306 12.68 -2.20 5.96
N PHE A 307 13.25 -2.77 4.91
CA PHE A 307 12.76 -2.66 3.54
C PHE A 307 12.51 -4.05 2.98
N ILE A 308 11.41 -4.20 2.26
CA ILE A 308 11.16 -5.33 1.36
C ILE A 308 10.89 -4.73 0.00
N ILE A 309 11.80 -4.96 -0.94
CA ILE A 309 11.79 -4.34 -2.27
C ILE A 309 11.52 -5.44 -3.29
N THR A 310 10.48 -5.29 -4.12
CA THR A 310 10.21 -6.24 -5.20
C THR A 310 10.68 -5.71 -6.54
N CYS A 311 11.26 -6.59 -7.37
CA CYS A 311 11.61 -6.25 -8.74
C CYS A 311 11.64 -7.48 -9.66
N ARG A 312 11.88 -7.27 -10.96
CA ARG A 312 12.11 -8.38 -11.90
C ARG A 312 13.48 -9.01 -11.70
N GLU A 313 13.64 -10.24 -12.16
CA GLU A 313 14.93 -10.95 -12.07
C GLU A 313 16.05 -10.18 -12.76
N GLY A 314 17.17 -10.01 -12.05
CA GLY A 314 18.36 -9.32 -12.54
C GLY A 314 18.23 -7.80 -12.65
N TYR A 315 17.12 -7.20 -12.20
CA TYR A 315 16.92 -5.75 -12.33
C TYR A 315 17.83 -4.94 -11.38
N HIS A 316 18.22 -5.51 -10.24
CA HIS A 316 19.10 -4.82 -9.28
C HIS A 316 20.53 -4.61 -9.80
N ARG A 317 21.01 -5.47 -10.72
CA ARG A 317 22.37 -5.36 -11.32
C ARG A 317 22.54 -4.11 -12.19
N GLY A 318 21.44 -3.46 -12.56
CA GLY A 318 21.46 -2.16 -13.25
C GLY A 318 21.54 -0.96 -12.31
N LEU A 319 21.58 -1.17 -10.99
CA LEU A 319 21.51 -0.15 -9.96
C LEU A 319 22.69 -0.34 -8.98
N PRO A 320 23.83 0.36 -9.20
CA PRO A 320 25.08 0.13 -8.48
C PRO A 320 24.94 0.17 -6.96
N GLU A 321 24.14 1.11 -6.44
CA GLU A 321 23.94 1.29 -5.01
C GLU A 321 23.19 0.10 -4.37
N LEU A 322 22.20 -0.48 -5.06
CA LEU A 322 21.48 -1.66 -4.57
C LEU A 322 22.30 -2.93 -4.72
N GLU A 323 23.04 -3.08 -5.82
CA GLU A 323 23.95 -4.20 -6.03
C GLU A 323 25.04 -4.24 -4.95
N GLN A 324 25.59 -3.07 -4.58
CA GLN A 324 26.54 -2.95 -3.48
C GLN A 324 25.93 -3.41 -2.15
N LEU A 325 24.70 -3.00 -1.82
CA LEU A 325 24.05 -3.42 -0.58
C LEU A 325 23.81 -4.93 -0.50
N VAL A 326 23.50 -5.58 -1.62
CA VAL A 326 23.38 -7.04 -1.68
C VAL A 326 24.76 -7.67 -1.45
N ASN A 327 25.78 -7.22 -2.19
CA ASN A 327 27.14 -7.75 -2.09
C ASN A 327 27.77 -7.57 -0.70
N GLU A 328 27.49 -6.45 -0.02
CA GLU A 328 27.98 -6.15 1.33
C GLU A 328 27.15 -6.81 2.45
N GLY A 329 26.06 -7.51 2.11
CA GLY A 329 25.21 -8.21 3.08
C GLY A 329 24.27 -7.29 3.88
N HIS A 330 24.09 -6.04 3.44
CA HIS A 330 23.13 -5.09 4.03
C HIS A 330 21.70 -5.31 3.53
N LEU A 331 21.54 -6.04 2.41
CA LEU A 331 20.27 -6.39 1.81
C LEU A 331 20.28 -7.87 1.43
N ASN A 332 19.45 -8.68 2.09
CA ASN A 332 19.32 -10.09 1.74
C ASN A 332 18.61 -10.22 0.40
N TRP A 333 18.92 -11.28 -0.34
CA TRP A 333 18.40 -11.49 -1.69
C TRP A 333 17.61 -12.80 -1.76
N ALA A 334 16.43 -12.72 -2.36
CA ALA A 334 15.53 -13.84 -2.56
C ALA A 334 15.00 -13.84 -3.99
N ILE A 335 14.96 -15.01 -4.63
CA ILE A 335 14.42 -15.17 -5.98
C ILE A 335 13.29 -16.20 -5.97
N ILE A 336 12.16 -15.81 -6.57
CA ILE A 336 11.05 -16.70 -6.86
C ILE A 336 11.27 -17.32 -8.24
N TYR A 337 11.68 -18.58 -8.26
CA TYR A 337 11.81 -19.35 -9.49
C TYR A 337 10.46 -19.89 -9.97
N PRO A 338 10.34 -20.24 -11.27
CA PRO A 338 9.20 -20.98 -11.76
C PRO A 338 8.98 -22.27 -10.96
N LEU A 339 7.70 -22.60 -10.71
CA LEU A 339 7.29 -23.81 -10.00
C LEU A 339 7.77 -25.06 -10.76
N GLN A 340 8.33 -26.00 -10.01
CA GLN A 340 8.65 -27.34 -10.51
C GLN A 340 7.38 -28.17 -10.70
N LEU A 341 7.47 -29.23 -11.49
CA LEU A 341 6.30 -30.04 -11.85
C LEU A 341 5.61 -30.67 -10.64
N GLU A 342 6.40 -31.09 -9.65
CA GLU A 342 5.94 -31.65 -8.38
C GLU A 342 5.12 -30.62 -7.59
N GLN A 343 5.57 -29.37 -7.59
CA GLN A 343 4.90 -28.26 -6.92
C GLN A 343 3.63 -27.82 -7.65
N VAL A 344 3.66 -27.83 -8.98
CA VAL A 344 2.47 -27.61 -9.80
C VAL A 344 1.42 -28.67 -9.48
N ARG A 345 1.82 -29.94 -9.34
CA ARG A 345 0.91 -31.03 -8.99
C ARG A 345 0.28 -30.82 -7.61
N GLU A 346 1.11 -30.54 -6.60
CA GLU A 346 0.64 -30.26 -5.24
C GLU A 346 -0.36 -29.10 -5.23
N PHE A 347 -0.04 -28.01 -5.93
CA PHE A 347 -0.94 -26.85 -6.07
C PHE A 347 -2.28 -27.23 -6.72
N VAL A 348 -2.27 -28.07 -7.76
CA VAL A 348 -3.49 -28.53 -8.44
C VAL A 348 -4.34 -29.40 -7.50
N GLU A 349 -3.72 -30.31 -6.74
CA GLU A 349 -4.41 -31.18 -5.79
C GLU A 349 -5.07 -30.35 -4.68
N GLU A 350 -4.33 -29.44 -4.06
CA GLU A 350 -4.86 -28.52 -3.03
C GLU A 350 -5.98 -27.64 -3.59
N TYR A 351 -5.80 -27.08 -4.79
CA TYR A 351 -6.80 -26.22 -5.41
C TYR A 351 -8.13 -26.95 -5.61
N ILE A 352 -8.09 -28.19 -6.11
CA ILE A 352 -9.28 -29.02 -6.33
C ILE A 352 -9.95 -29.37 -5.00
N GLU A 353 -9.16 -29.71 -3.98
CA GLU A 353 -9.69 -30.02 -2.64
C GLU A 353 -10.46 -28.85 -2.03
N ALA A 354 -9.99 -27.60 -2.22
CA ALA A 354 -10.71 -26.41 -1.75
C ALA A 354 -12.00 -26.11 -2.52
N GLN A 355 -12.13 -26.51 -3.78
CA GLN A 355 -13.38 -26.34 -4.53
C GLN A 355 -14.44 -27.37 -4.12
N GLY A 356 -14.03 -28.50 -3.53
CA GLY A 356 -14.91 -29.57 -3.09
C GLY A 356 -15.71 -30.19 -4.24
N ASP A 357 -16.96 -30.58 -3.95
CA ASP A 357 -17.82 -31.35 -4.86
C ASP A 357 -18.24 -30.61 -6.15
N HIS A 358 -17.96 -29.31 -6.26
CA HIS A 358 -18.34 -28.50 -7.43
C HIS A 358 -17.39 -28.69 -8.62
N TRP A 359 -16.22 -29.29 -8.40
CA TRP A 359 -15.18 -29.45 -9.40
C TRP A 359 -15.29 -30.77 -10.16
N GLN A 360 -15.16 -30.73 -11.49
CA GLN A 360 -15.49 -31.88 -12.36
C GLN A 360 -14.28 -32.71 -12.78
N HIS A 361 -13.06 -32.19 -12.67
CA HIS A 361 -11.86 -32.81 -13.24
C HIS A 361 -10.89 -33.32 -12.17
N THR A 362 -10.31 -34.51 -12.33
CA THR A 362 -9.32 -34.98 -11.34
C THR A 362 -7.97 -34.28 -11.54
N ALA A 363 -7.17 -34.17 -10.47
CA ALA A 363 -5.80 -33.65 -10.57
C ALA A 363 -4.98 -34.37 -11.65
N GLY A 364 -5.13 -35.70 -11.76
CA GLY A 364 -4.48 -36.50 -12.80
C GLY A 364 -4.85 -36.09 -14.22
N GLN A 365 -6.13 -35.80 -14.47
CA GLN A 365 -6.61 -35.31 -15.77
C GLN A 365 -6.01 -33.93 -16.11
N ILE A 366 -5.97 -33.03 -15.13
CA ILE A 366 -5.37 -31.70 -15.29
C ILE A 366 -3.87 -31.81 -15.57
N MET A 367 -3.15 -32.61 -14.78
CA MET A 367 -1.71 -32.85 -14.97
C MET A 367 -1.41 -33.48 -16.33
N GLN A 368 -2.28 -34.37 -16.83
CA GLN A 368 -2.13 -34.93 -18.18
C GLN A 368 -2.20 -33.84 -19.27
N VAL A 369 -3.10 -32.87 -19.14
CA VAL A 369 -3.19 -31.73 -20.09
C VAL A 369 -1.94 -30.86 -20.01
N LEU A 370 -1.47 -30.56 -18.80
CA LEU A 370 -0.27 -29.77 -18.60
C LEU A 370 0.95 -30.45 -19.23
N LEU A 371 1.12 -31.75 -19.00
CA LEU A 371 2.25 -32.54 -19.52
C LEU A 371 2.21 -32.75 -21.03
N ALA A 372 1.02 -32.90 -21.61
CA ALA A 372 0.84 -33.16 -23.04
C ALA A 372 1.00 -31.90 -23.92
N THR A 373 1.12 -30.71 -23.33
CA THR A 373 1.13 -29.44 -24.06
C THR A 373 2.24 -28.52 -23.58
N ARG A 374 2.39 -27.35 -24.23
CA ARG A 374 3.33 -26.31 -23.79
C ARG A 374 2.91 -25.67 -22.45
N LEU A 375 1.72 -25.99 -21.94
CA LEU A 375 1.24 -25.52 -20.63
C LEU A 375 2.16 -25.97 -19.49
N ARG A 376 2.89 -27.09 -19.62
CA ARG A 376 3.92 -27.51 -18.65
C ARG A 376 4.90 -26.39 -18.30
N TYR A 377 5.33 -25.61 -19.30
CA TYR A 377 6.28 -24.52 -19.10
C TYR A 377 5.60 -23.21 -18.69
N LEU A 378 4.38 -22.98 -19.19
CA LEU A 378 3.64 -21.76 -18.90
C LEU A 378 3.10 -21.74 -17.46
N CYS A 379 2.56 -22.87 -17.02
CA CYS A 379 1.99 -23.05 -15.68
C CYS A 379 3.05 -23.27 -14.59
N GLY A 380 4.34 -23.19 -14.92
CA GLY A 380 5.38 -22.94 -13.92
C GLY A 380 5.27 -21.52 -13.32
N ASN A 381 4.56 -20.61 -13.99
CA ASN A 381 4.23 -19.30 -13.44
C ASN A 381 2.89 -19.38 -12.67
N PRO A 382 2.84 -19.03 -11.37
CA PRO A 382 1.64 -19.08 -10.54
C PRO A 382 0.41 -18.38 -11.16
N LEU A 383 0.58 -17.18 -11.72
CA LEU A 383 -0.53 -16.46 -12.37
C LEU A 383 -1.09 -17.26 -13.54
N MET A 384 -0.23 -17.86 -14.37
CA MET A 384 -0.68 -18.65 -15.53
C MET A 384 -1.34 -19.97 -15.10
N LEU A 385 -0.79 -20.66 -14.10
CA LEU A 385 -1.39 -21.87 -13.52
C LEU A 385 -2.78 -21.55 -12.98
N PHE A 386 -2.89 -20.46 -12.24
CA PHE A 386 -4.13 -20.01 -11.67
C PHE A 386 -5.17 -19.63 -12.72
N SER A 387 -4.78 -18.83 -13.73
CA SER A 387 -5.66 -18.51 -14.86
C SER A 387 -6.13 -19.76 -15.61
N PHE A 388 -5.30 -20.81 -15.71
CA PHE A 388 -5.69 -22.07 -16.31
C PHE A 388 -6.69 -22.85 -15.45
N LEU A 389 -6.46 -22.92 -14.13
CA LEU A 389 -7.37 -23.60 -13.20
C LEU A 389 -8.75 -22.91 -13.11
N GLU A 390 -8.82 -21.59 -13.17
CA GLU A 390 -10.13 -20.89 -13.15
C GLU A 390 -11.01 -21.15 -14.38
N ILE A 391 -10.42 -21.55 -15.51
CA ILE A 391 -11.16 -21.74 -16.76
C ILE A 391 -11.34 -23.21 -17.15
N ILE A 392 -10.42 -24.09 -16.76
CA ILE A 392 -10.37 -25.47 -17.28
C ILE A 392 -11.64 -26.26 -16.97
N ASP A 393 -12.20 -26.08 -15.78
CA ASP A 393 -13.43 -26.73 -15.33
C ASP A 393 -14.66 -26.28 -16.14
N LYS A 394 -14.65 -25.06 -16.68
CA LYS A 394 -15.75 -24.51 -17.49
C LYS A 394 -15.66 -24.88 -18.96
N ILE A 395 -14.44 -24.88 -19.51
CA ILE A 395 -14.21 -25.09 -20.95
C ILE A 395 -13.99 -26.56 -21.31
N GLY A 396 -13.64 -27.38 -20.31
CA GLY A 396 -13.31 -28.79 -20.44
C GLY A 396 -11.88 -29.06 -20.94
N ILE A 397 -11.39 -30.25 -20.62
CA ILE A 397 -10.05 -30.78 -20.91
C ILE A 397 -9.67 -30.62 -22.40
N GLU A 398 -10.56 -30.96 -23.33
CA GLU A 398 -10.27 -30.94 -24.76
C GLU A 398 -10.03 -29.52 -25.32
N ARG A 399 -10.78 -28.54 -24.81
CA ARG A 399 -10.53 -27.14 -25.17
C ARG A 399 -9.31 -26.60 -24.44
N GLY A 400 -9.07 -27.03 -23.21
CA GLY A 400 -7.87 -26.73 -22.44
C GLY A 400 -6.57 -27.10 -23.16
N LYS A 401 -6.53 -28.26 -23.83
CA LYS A 401 -5.37 -28.69 -24.64
C LYS A 401 -5.01 -27.68 -25.76
N LYS A 402 -5.97 -26.90 -26.25
CA LYS A 402 -5.76 -25.90 -27.31
C LYS A 402 -5.21 -24.57 -26.79
N LEU A 403 -5.09 -24.38 -25.48
CA LEU A 403 -4.56 -23.17 -24.83
C LEU A 403 -3.04 -23.21 -24.65
N ASP A 404 -2.34 -23.74 -25.65
CA ASP A 404 -0.90 -24.01 -25.66
C ASP A 404 0.03 -22.78 -25.74
N THR A 405 -0.51 -21.56 -25.65
CA THR A 405 0.28 -20.32 -25.65
C THR A 405 -0.22 -19.36 -24.58
N ARG A 406 0.70 -18.54 -24.04
CA ARG A 406 0.39 -17.51 -23.05
C ARG A 406 -0.75 -16.59 -23.51
N GLY A 407 -0.73 -16.16 -24.77
CA GLY A 407 -1.75 -15.29 -25.34
C GLY A 407 -3.13 -15.96 -25.46
N ARG A 408 -3.21 -17.23 -25.87
CA ARG A 408 -4.48 -17.96 -25.94
C ARG A 408 -5.09 -18.18 -24.55
N LEU A 409 -4.26 -18.58 -23.59
CA LEU A 409 -4.67 -18.78 -22.21
C LEU A 409 -5.21 -17.47 -21.59
N LEU A 410 -4.47 -16.37 -21.68
CA LEU A 410 -4.90 -15.07 -21.16
C LEU A 410 -6.15 -14.53 -21.88
N ARG A 411 -6.28 -14.76 -23.19
CA ARG A 411 -7.47 -14.35 -23.94
C ARG A 411 -8.72 -15.08 -23.45
N GLU A 412 -8.65 -16.40 -23.30
CA GLU A 412 -9.76 -17.19 -22.77
C GLU A 412 -10.06 -16.81 -21.32
N TYR A 413 -9.02 -16.59 -20.51
CA TYR A 413 -9.15 -16.10 -19.14
C TYR A 413 -9.92 -14.78 -19.04
N VAL A 414 -9.48 -13.75 -19.77
CA VAL A 414 -10.14 -12.43 -19.79
C VAL A 414 -11.57 -12.54 -20.33
N ALA A 415 -11.81 -13.39 -21.33
CA ALA A 415 -13.16 -13.65 -21.84
C ALA A 415 -14.09 -14.21 -20.74
N GLN A 416 -13.62 -15.18 -19.96
CA GLN A 416 -14.38 -15.76 -18.85
C GLN A 416 -14.61 -14.75 -17.71
N LEU A 417 -13.63 -13.89 -17.42
CA LEU A 417 -13.78 -12.80 -16.44
C LEU A 417 -14.88 -11.82 -16.87
N ILE A 418 -14.87 -11.38 -18.14
CA ILE A 418 -15.90 -10.48 -18.66
C ILE A 418 -17.28 -11.12 -18.52
N GLN A 419 -17.42 -12.39 -18.89
CA GLN A 419 -18.69 -13.11 -18.76
C GLN A 419 -19.16 -13.25 -17.30
N ARG A 420 -18.23 -13.45 -16.35
CA ARG A 420 -18.54 -13.48 -14.91
C ARG A 420 -19.05 -12.12 -14.43
N GLU A 421 -18.39 -11.03 -14.82
CA GLU A 421 -18.78 -9.68 -14.42
C GLU A 421 -20.14 -9.27 -15.01
N GLN A 422 -20.39 -9.59 -16.29
CA GLN A 422 -21.67 -9.31 -16.95
C GLN A 422 -22.86 -10.03 -16.29
N ARG A 423 -22.63 -11.16 -15.60
CA ARG A 423 -23.67 -11.90 -14.87
C ARG A 423 -24.01 -11.29 -13.51
N ARG A 424 -23.23 -10.33 -13.01
CA ARG A 424 -23.51 -9.69 -11.72
C ARG A 424 -24.85 -8.94 -11.76
N PRO A 425 -25.58 -8.87 -10.63
CA PRO A 425 -26.89 -8.22 -10.57
C PRO A 425 -26.87 -6.76 -11.02
N GLU A 426 -25.73 -6.07 -10.83
CA GLU A 426 -25.49 -4.68 -11.21
C GLU A 426 -25.59 -4.45 -12.72
N TRP A 427 -25.24 -5.46 -13.54
CA TRP A 427 -25.20 -5.37 -15.00
C TRP A 427 -26.45 -5.94 -15.70
N LYS A 428 -27.42 -6.46 -14.95
CA LYS A 428 -28.61 -7.18 -15.47
C LYS A 428 -29.44 -6.41 -16.51
N LYS A 429 -29.39 -5.07 -16.52
CA LYS A 429 -30.25 -4.24 -17.39
C LYS A 429 -29.52 -3.64 -18.60
N ALA A 430 -28.19 -3.55 -18.59
CA ALA A 430 -27.42 -2.85 -19.63
C ALA A 430 -25.93 -3.23 -19.62
N ALA A 431 -25.61 -4.52 -19.69
CA ALA A 431 -24.21 -4.97 -19.80
C ALA A 431 -23.65 -4.64 -21.20
N PRO A 432 -22.45 -4.03 -21.31
CA PRO A 432 -21.78 -3.86 -22.60
C PRO A 432 -21.45 -5.22 -23.22
N SER A 433 -21.41 -5.31 -24.55
CA SER A 433 -21.09 -6.58 -25.21
C SER A 433 -19.64 -6.99 -24.93
N GLN A 434 -19.35 -8.29 -24.98
CA GLN A 434 -18.00 -8.79 -24.76
C GLN A 434 -17.00 -8.21 -25.78
N SER A 435 -17.41 -8.04 -27.03
CA SER A 435 -16.58 -7.44 -28.08
C SER A 435 -16.22 -5.99 -27.78
N ASP A 436 -17.17 -5.19 -27.31
CA ASP A 436 -16.93 -3.76 -27.03
C ASP A 436 -15.94 -3.60 -25.87
N VAL A 437 -16.10 -4.42 -24.82
CA VAL A 437 -15.18 -4.43 -23.67
C VAL A 437 -13.77 -4.84 -24.11
N LEU A 438 -13.65 -5.90 -24.93
CA LEU A 438 -12.35 -6.34 -25.44
C LEU A 438 -11.69 -5.29 -26.35
N GLN A 439 -12.47 -4.60 -27.18
CA GLN A 439 -11.97 -3.53 -28.04
C GLN A 439 -11.46 -2.35 -27.23
N LEU A 440 -12.20 -1.94 -26.19
CA LEU A 440 -11.77 -0.89 -25.28
C LEU A 440 -10.49 -1.26 -24.53
N LEU A 441 -10.45 -2.44 -23.90
CA LEU A 441 -9.26 -2.92 -23.19
C LEU A 441 -8.06 -3.09 -24.12
N GLY A 442 -8.28 -3.57 -25.35
CA GLY A 442 -7.27 -3.70 -26.38
C GLY A 442 -6.69 -2.34 -26.80
N ARG A 443 -7.56 -1.34 -26.98
CA ARG A 443 -7.13 0.03 -27.29
C ARG A 443 -6.30 0.62 -26.16
N LEU A 444 -6.75 0.47 -24.90
CA LEU A 444 -6.00 0.94 -23.73
C LEU A 444 -4.62 0.27 -23.64
N ALA A 445 -4.56 -1.05 -23.76
CA ALA A 445 -3.30 -1.80 -23.72
C ALA A 445 -2.34 -1.40 -24.86
N TRP A 446 -2.88 -1.14 -26.05
CA TRP A 446 -2.11 -0.67 -27.20
C TRP A 446 -1.58 0.74 -26.99
N THR A 447 -2.42 1.68 -26.55
CA THR A 447 -2.01 3.06 -26.25
C THR A 447 -0.90 3.07 -25.19
N VAL A 448 -1.08 2.35 -24.08
CA VAL A 448 -0.10 2.24 -22.99
C VAL A 448 1.23 1.68 -23.48
N ARG A 449 1.19 0.66 -24.35
CA ARG A 449 2.41 0.09 -24.95
C ARG A 449 3.09 1.09 -25.88
N TRP A 450 2.32 1.81 -26.69
CA TRP A 450 2.83 2.72 -27.71
C TRP A 450 3.49 3.96 -27.10
N THR A 451 2.86 4.54 -26.09
CA THR A 451 3.41 5.70 -25.38
C THR A 451 4.64 5.34 -24.55
N ASN A 452 4.96 4.04 -24.42
CA ASN A 452 5.93 3.48 -23.48
C ASN A 452 5.71 3.99 -22.04
N ASP A 453 4.50 4.50 -21.77
CA ASP A 453 4.07 5.01 -20.48
C ASP A 453 3.16 3.94 -19.87
N ILE A 454 3.83 2.89 -19.39
CA ILE A 454 3.23 1.70 -18.75
C ILE A 454 2.39 2.11 -17.50
N TYR A 455 2.51 3.37 -17.07
CA TYR A 455 1.99 3.90 -15.82
C TYR A 455 0.98 5.04 -16.00
N CYS A 456 0.61 5.35 -17.23
CA CYS A 456 -0.14 6.56 -17.60
C CYS A 456 -1.63 6.53 -17.21
N ILE A 457 -2.25 5.35 -17.16
CA ILE A 457 -3.66 5.24 -16.74
C ILE A 457 -3.72 5.22 -15.22
N GLN A 458 -3.98 6.40 -14.64
CA GLN A 458 -4.38 6.53 -13.25
C GLN A 458 -5.88 6.75 -13.19
N LEU A 459 -6.59 5.76 -12.66
CA LEU A 459 -7.97 6.01 -12.27
C LEU A 459 -7.92 6.90 -11.02
N PRO A 460 -8.64 8.04 -11.01
CA PRO A 460 -8.66 8.93 -9.86
C PRO A 460 -9.07 8.13 -8.62
N ALA A 461 -8.48 8.41 -7.46
CA ALA A 461 -8.84 7.72 -6.22
C ALA A 461 -10.28 8.07 -5.81
N ALA A 462 -11.00 7.11 -5.22
CA ALA A 462 -12.36 7.34 -4.76
C ALA A 462 -12.37 8.38 -3.63
N GLN A 463 -12.84 9.59 -3.93
CA GLN A 463 -13.02 10.60 -2.91
C GLN A 463 -14.05 10.08 -1.89
N ARG A 464 -13.71 10.08 -0.60
CA ARG A 464 -14.48 9.46 0.50
C ARG A 464 -15.95 9.93 0.66
N LYS A 465 -16.40 10.91 -0.14
CA LYS A 465 -17.78 11.42 -0.16
C LYS A 465 -18.51 11.20 -1.49
N MET A 466 -17.85 10.67 -2.52
CA MET A 466 -18.50 10.38 -3.80
C MET A 466 -19.32 9.10 -3.69
N GLY A 467 -20.52 9.13 -4.26
CA GLY A 467 -21.27 7.90 -4.50
C GLY A 467 -20.52 7.00 -5.48
N VAL A 468 -20.73 5.69 -5.38
CA VAL A 468 -20.09 4.71 -6.28
C VAL A 468 -20.34 5.04 -7.75
N LYS A 469 -21.55 5.51 -8.09
CA LYS A 469 -21.91 5.91 -9.45
C LYS A 469 -21.13 7.13 -9.92
N ASP A 470 -21.06 8.18 -9.11
CA ASP A 470 -20.31 9.40 -9.43
C ASP A 470 -18.83 9.08 -9.61
N TYR A 471 -18.30 8.16 -8.80
CA TYR A 471 -16.91 7.70 -8.90
C TYR A 471 -16.64 6.99 -10.22
N ILE A 472 -17.55 6.12 -10.64
CA ILE A 472 -17.44 5.44 -11.94
C ILE A 472 -17.50 6.45 -13.08
N GLU A 473 -18.40 7.44 -13.03
CA GLU A 473 -18.50 8.49 -14.04
C GLU A 473 -17.23 9.36 -14.11
N HIS A 474 -16.66 9.71 -12.96
CA HIS A 474 -15.40 10.45 -12.88
C HIS A 474 -14.22 9.66 -13.45
N CYS A 475 -14.11 8.37 -13.11
CA CYS A 475 -13.11 7.46 -13.67
C CYS A 475 -13.27 7.32 -15.19
N ALA A 476 -14.51 7.19 -15.68
CA ALA A 476 -14.79 7.10 -17.11
C ALA A 476 -14.42 8.40 -17.86
N GLY A 477 -14.74 9.56 -17.28
CA GLY A 477 -14.34 10.86 -17.80
C GLY A 477 -12.82 11.00 -17.90
N GLY A 478 -12.10 10.68 -16.83
CA GLY A 478 -10.63 10.74 -16.79
C GLY A 478 -9.98 9.77 -17.79
N LEU A 479 -10.53 8.57 -17.96
CA LEU A 479 -10.03 7.61 -18.95
C LEU A 479 -10.23 8.10 -20.39
N LEU A 480 -11.36 8.76 -20.67
CA LEU A 480 -11.66 9.31 -21.99
C LEU A 480 -10.78 10.52 -22.32
N GLU A 481 -10.55 11.39 -21.35
CA GLU A 481 -9.61 12.52 -21.47
C GLU A 481 -8.20 12.00 -21.73
N TRP A 482 -7.75 11.05 -20.93
CA TRP A 482 -6.46 10.39 -21.12
C TRP A 482 -6.27 9.79 -22.51
N LEU A 483 -7.29 9.10 -23.04
CA LEU A 483 -7.28 8.54 -24.40
C LEU A 483 -7.25 9.60 -25.51
N LYS A 484 -7.76 10.81 -25.26
CA LYS A 484 -7.67 11.93 -26.21
C LYS A 484 -6.26 12.51 -26.25
N ASP A 485 -5.63 12.63 -25.10
CA ASP A 485 -4.27 13.16 -24.97
C ASP A 485 -3.21 12.19 -25.48
N HIS A 486 -3.54 10.90 -25.53
CA HIS A 486 -2.68 9.83 -26.03
C HIS A 486 -3.34 9.12 -27.22
N PRO A 487 -3.43 9.77 -28.39
CA PRO A 487 -4.00 9.13 -29.57
C PRO A 487 -3.12 7.96 -29.98
N ALA A 488 -3.58 6.73 -29.75
CA ALA A 488 -2.96 5.57 -30.36
C ALA A 488 -3.00 5.73 -31.89
N PRO A 489 -1.90 5.42 -32.61
CA PRO A 489 -1.98 5.26 -34.05
C PRO A 489 -3.08 4.22 -34.32
N GLY A 490 -3.98 4.55 -35.26
CA GLY A 490 -5.10 3.69 -35.61
C GLY A 490 -4.65 2.26 -35.89
N PRO A 491 -5.52 1.26 -35.74
CA PRO A 491 -5.14 -0.12 -36.00
C PRO A 491 -4.53 -0.20 -37.41
N SER A 492 -3.33 -0.75 -37.52
CA SER A 492 -2.82 -1.15 -38.83
C SER A 492 -3.89 -2.07 -39.44
N PRO A 493 -4.37 -1.79 -40.66
CA PRO A 493 -5.34 -2.66 -41.31
C PRO A 493 -4.73 -4.05 -41.43
N THR A 494 -5.28 -5.02 -40.70
CA THR A 494 -5.08 -6.45 -40.93
C THR A 494 -6.18 -6.98 -41.81
#